data_AF-A0A957TCT8-F1
#
_entry.id   AF-A0A957TCT8-F1
#
_cell.length_a   1.000
_cell.length_b   1.000
_cell.length_c   1.000
_cell.angle_alpha   90.00
_cell.angle_beta   90.00
_cell.angle_gamma   90.00
#
_symmetry.space_group_name_H-M   'P 1'
#
loop_
_entity.id
_entity.type
_entity.pdbx_description
1 polymer ?
#
loop_
_entity_poly.entity_id
_entity_poly.type
_entity_poly.pdbx_seq_one_letter_code
_entity_poly.pdbx_strand_id
1 'polypeptide(L)'
;MSQRNCSVFDVEYVIKHGKRVHSAGVTTYFLGKRDIPADDQRFSRITRLEGITVLATALENGLLQIITVYRSKSAIKSARRKSKYDLKKQAPAAEEPPAV
;
A
#
# COMPACT_ATOMS: atom_id res chain seq x y z
N MET A 1 14.26 -9.96 -4.73
CA MET A 1 13.28 -8.91 -4.38
C MET A 1 13.61 -8.39 -2.98
N SER A 2 14.37 -7.28 -2.85
CA SER A 2 14.63 -6.66 -1.55
C SER A 2 14.19 -5.20 -1.59
N GLN A 3 12.92 -4.97 -1.30
CA GLN A 3 12.45 -3.69 -0.79
C GLN A 3 12.27 -3.86 0.73
N ARG A 4 13.39 -3.70 1.46
CA ARG A 4 13.53 -3.52 2.92
C ARG A 4 12.76 -4.51 3.80
N ASN A 5 13.38 -5.67 4.10
CA ASN A 5 12.99 -6.58 5.20
C ASN A 5 11.55 -7.13 5.19
N CYS A 6 10.86 -7.13 4.04
CA CYS A 6 9.53 -7.73 3.91
C CYS A 6 9.62 -8.94 2.97
N SER A 7 9.32 -10.12 3.50
CA SER A 7 9.21 -11.37 2.73
C SER A 7 7.85 -11.44 2.00
N VAL A 8 7.74 -12.30 1.00
CA VAL A 8 6.46 -12.60 0.32
C VAL A 8 5.43 -13.09 1.35
N PHE A 9 5.83 -13.96 2.27
CA PHE A 9 4.97 -14.44 3.36
C PHE A 9 4.44 -13.31 4.24
N ASP A 10 5.24 -12.27 4.45
CA ASP A 10 4.84 -11.12 5.27
C ASP A 10 3.76 -10.32 4.55
N VAL A 11 3.88 -10.17 3.23
CA VAL A 11 2.87 -9.49 2.39
C VAL A 11 1.57 -10.28 2.35
N GLU A 12 1.64 -11.60 2.14
CA GLU A 12 0.47 -12.48 2.16
C GLU A 12 -0.26 -12.41 3.50
N TYR A 13 0.49 -12.41 4.61
CA TYR A 13 -0.08 -12.28 5.94
C TYR A 13 -0.85 -10.96 6.12
N VAL A 14 -0.27 -9.84 5.67
CA VAL A 14 -0.92 -8.52 5.71
C VAL A 14 -2.16 -8.47 4.84
N ILE A 15 -2.15 -9.10 3.66
CA ILE A 15 -3.32 -9.16 2.76
C ILE A 15 -4.44 -9.99 3.39
N LYS A 16 -4.09 -11.10 4.06
CA LYS A 16 -5.04 -12.03 4.66
C LYS A 16 -5.69 -11.50 5.94
N HIS A 17 -4.91 -10.89 6.83
CA HIS A 17 -5.37 -10.49 8.17
C HIS A 17 -5.58 -8.97 8.31
N GLY A 18 -4.97 -8.17 7.45
CA GLY A 18 -5.05 -6.71 7.52
C GLY A 18 -6.39 -6.15 7.06
N LYS A 19 -6.63 -4.89 7.44
CA LYS A 19 -7.79 -4.11 6.98
C LYS A 19 -7.61 -3.68 5.54
N ARG A 20 -8.63 -3.94 4.72
CA ARG A 20 -8.70 -3.55 3.31
C ARG A 20 -9.45 -2.23 3.13
N VAL A 21 -8.87 -1.31 2.36
CA VAL A 21 -9.51 -0.07 1.91
C VAL A 21 -9.28 0.09 0.42
N HIS A 22 -10.35 0.14 -0.37
CA HIS A 22 -10.28 0.42 -1.80
C HIS A 22 -10.59 1.89 -2.07
N SER A 23 -9.72 2.58 -2.80
CA SER A 23 -9.93 3.99 -3.20
C SER A 23 -9.09 4.33 -4.43
N ALA A 24 -9.63 5.15 -5.33
CA ALA A 24 -8.93 5.65 -6.53
C ALA A 24 -8.26 4.55 -7.37
N GLY A 25 -8.93 3.40 -7.55
CA GLY A 25 -8.43 2.27 -8.35
C GLY A 25 -7.32 1.45 -7.69
N VAL A 26 -7.02 1.69 -6.41
CA VAL A 26 -6.00 0.95 -5.66
C VAL A 26 -6.57 0.41 -4.36
N THR A 27 -6.10 -0.77 -3.98
CA THR A 27 -6.42 -1.43 -2.72
C THR A 27 -5.26 -1.27 -1.74
N THR A 28 -5.56 -0.73 -0.57
CA THR A 28 -4.61 -0.60 0.54
C THR A 28 -4.95 -1.63 1.61
N TYR A 29 -4.00 -2.48 1.95
CA TYR A 29 -4.06 -3.40 3.08
C TYR A 29 -3.19 -2.86 4.21
N PHE A 30 -3.72 -2.79 5.42
CA PHE A 30 -3.02 -2.30 6.59
C PHE A 30 -3.18 -3.27 7.75
N LEU A 31 -2.07 -3.73 8.32
CA LEU A 31 -2.09 -4.62 9.49
C LEU A 31 -1.89 -3.81 10.77
N GLY A 32 -2.95 -3.62 11.55
CA GLY A 32 -2.88 -3.07 12.89
C GLY A 32 -2.66 -4.15 13.95
N LYS A 33 -2.22 -3.76 15.16
CA LYS A 33 -2.02 -4.69 16.28
C LYS A 33 -3.24 -5.57 16.59
N ARG A 34 -4.43 -4.97 16.51
CA ARG A 34 -5.72 -5.65 16.78
C ARG A 34 -6.16 -6.59 15.67
N ASP A 35 -5.56 -6.47 14.49
CA ASP A 35 -5.88 -7.30 13.34
C ASP A 35 -5.03 -8.58 13.32
N ILE A 36 -4.01 -8.66 14.19
CA ILE A 36 -3.21 -9.86 14.41
C ILE A 36 -3.96 -10.79 15.38
N PRO A 37 -4.27 -12.04 14.99
CA PRO A 37 -4.88 -13.05 15.88
C PRO A 37 -4.11 -13.20 17.20
N ALA A 38 -4.81 -13.45 18.30
CA ALA A 38 -4.20 -13.52 19.63
C ALA A 38 -3.13 -14.61 19.75
N ASP A 39 -3.32 -15.75 19.08
CA ASP A 39 -2.35 -16.84 19.03
C ASP A 39 -1.05 -16.41 18.33
N ASP A 40 -1.18 -15.56 17.32
CA ASP A 40 -0.08 -15.09 16.50
C ASP A 40 0.71 -13.93 17.14
N GLN A 41 0.10 -13.22 18.09
CA GLN A 41 0.74 -12.10 18.80
C GLN A 41 1.96 -12.52 19.64
N ARG A 42 2.12 -13.81 19.94
CA ARG A 42 3.29 -14.33 20.66
C ARG A 42 4.53 -14.44 19.78
N PHE A 43 4.37 -14.47 18.45
CA PHE A 43 5.49 -14.59 17.53
C PHE A 43 6.07 -13.20 17.20
N SER A 44 7.35 -13.01 17.54
CA SER A 44 8.09 -11.77 17.26
C SER A 44 8.11 -11.42 15.77
N ARG A 45 8.12 -12.43 14.91
CA ARG A 45 8.07 -12.26 13.45
C ARG A 45 6.77 -11.60 12.98
N ILE A 46 5.64 -11.98 13.57
CA ILE A 46 4.31 -11.48 13.19
C ILE A 46 4.04 -10.12 13.81
N THR A 47 4.39 -9.94 15.09
CA THR A 47 4.24 -8.63 15.77
C THR A 47 5.09 -7.55 15.10
N ARG A 48 6.24 -7.89 14.51
CA ARG A 48 7.01 -6.97 13.67
C ARG A 48 6.23 -6.53 12.42
N LEU A 49 5.23 -7.27 11.94
CA LEU A 49 4.42 -6.86 10.79
C LEU A 49 3.41 -5.75 11.13
N GLU A 50 3.24 -5.42 12.42
CA GLU A 50 2.40 -4.31 12.84
C GLU A 50 2.80 -3.01 12.13
N GLY A 51 1.80 -2.34 11.56
CA GLY A 51 1.94 -1.08 10.85
C GLY A 51 2.41 -1.22 9.40
N ILE A 52 2.59 -2.45 8.89
CA ILE A 52 2.86 -2.66 7.46
C ILE A 52 1.61 -2.35 6.64
N THR A 53 1.84 -1.66 5.54
CA THR A 53 0.86 -1.30 4.54
C THR A 53 1.29 -1.82 3.19
N VAL A 54 0.38 -2.52 2.52
CA VAL A 54 0.55 -3.05 1.17
C VAL A 54 -0.41 -2.31 0.25
N LEU A 55 0.12 -1.65 -0.76
CA LEU A 55 -0.65 -1.09 -1.87
C LEU A 55 -0.64 -2.10 -3.01
N ALA A 56 -1.82 -2.50 -3.45
CA ALA A 56 -2.00 -3.42 -4.57
C ALA A 56 -3.12 -2.96 -5.50
N THR A 57 -3.02 -3.31 -6.77
CA THR A 57 -4.11 -3.19 -7.74
C THR A 57 -4.59 -4.57 -8.16
N ALA A 58 -5.87 -4.69 -8.51
CA ALA A 58 -6.40 -5.91 -9.09
C ALA A 58 -6.16 -5.90 -10.60
N LEU A 59 -5.60 -6.97 -11.13
CA LEU A 59 -5.49 -7.23 -12.55
C LEU A 59 -6.77 -7.91 -13.07
N GLU A 60 -7.02 -7.81 -14.37
CA GLU A 60 -8.20 -8.42 -15.03
C GLU A 60 -8.25 -9.94 -14.88
N ASN A 61 -7.10 -10.59 -14.69
CA ASN A 61 -6.97 -12.04 -14.45
C ASN A 61 -7.26 -12.45 -12.98
N GLY A 62 -7.73 -11.53 -12.14
CA GLY A 62 -8.01 -11.78 -10.73
C GLY A 62 -6.76 -11.84 -9.83
N LEU A 63 -5.57 -11.60 -10.38
CA LEU A 63 -4.34 -11.49 -9.59
C LEU A 63 -4.20 -10.12 -8.95
N LEU A 64 -3.52 -10.07 -7.81
CA LEU A 64 -3.16 -8.82 -7.14
C LEU A 64 -1.73 -8.44 -7.53
N GLN A 65 -1.56 -7.28 -8.16
CA GLN A 65 -0.25 -6.69 -8.39
C GLN A 65 0.13 -5.79 -7.23
N ILE A 66 1.19 -6.13 -6.53
CA ILE A 66 1.74 -5.32 -5.44
C ILE A 66 2.50 -4.13 -6.07
N ILE A 67 2.06 -2.92 -5.76
CA ILE A 67 2.69 -1.68 -6.22
C ILE A 67 3.80 -1.28 -5.25
N THR A 68 3.49 -1.26 -3.95
CA THR A 68 4.45 -0.82 -2.92
C THR A 68 4.10 -1.42 -1.57
N VAL A 69 5.13 -1.72 -0.78
CA VAL A 69 5.02 -2.12 0.61
C VAL A 69 5.81 -1.14 1.47
N TYR A 70 5.20 -0.62 2.52
CA TYR A 70 5.83 0.34 3.42
C TYR A 70 5.25 0.23 4.83
N ARG A 71 5.93 0.82 5.82
CA ARG A 71 5.43 0.87 7.20
C ARG A 71 4.88 2.26 7.50
N SER A 72 3.66 2.34 8.02
CA SER A 72 3.05 3.59 8.49
C SER A 72 2.02 3.31 9.57
N LYS A 73 2.10 4.02 10.69
CA LYS A 73 1.14 3.88 11.82
C LYS A 73 -0.26 4.42 11.53
N SER A 74 -0.48 5.07 10.38
CA SER A 74 -1.74 5.78 10.07
C SER A 74 -2.14 5.71 8.60
N ALA A 75 -1.69 4.68 7.88
CA ALA A 75 -1.93 4.54 6.44
C ALA A 75 -3.41 4.58 6.03
N ILE A 76 -4.31 4.04 6.83
CA ILE A 76 -5.76 4.08 6.55
C ILE A 76 -6.29 5.52 6.54
N LYS A 77 -5.84 6.36 7.47
CA LYS A 77 -6.29 7.77 7.54
C LYS A 77 -5.81 8.55 6.31
N SER A 78 -4.57 8.34 5.88
CA SER A 78 -4.03 8.97 4.67
C SER A 78 -4.66 8.43 3.39
N ALA A 79 -4.92 7.13 3.30
CA ALA A 79 -5.58 6.52 2.14
C ALA A 79 -7.01 7.05 1.95
N ARG A 80 -7.74 7.28 3.04
CA ARG A 80 -9.08 7.91 3.01
C ARG A 80 -9.04 9.40 2.68
N ARG A 81 -7.95 10.10 3.01
CA ARG A 81 -7.81 11.56 2.86
C ARG A 81 -7.20 12.01 1.53
N LYS A 82 -6.93 11.11 0.58
CA LYS A 82 -6.40 11.53 -0.74
C LYS A 82 -7.35 12.59 -1.33
N SER A 83 -6.91 13.84 -1.29
CA SER A 83 -7.60 14.99 -1.83
C SER A 83 -7.82 14.77 -3.32
N LYS A 84 -9.00 15.15 -3.81
CA LYS A 84 -9.32 15.19 -5.24
C LYS A 84 -8.17 15.91 -5.93
N TYR A 85 -7.41 15.22 -6.79
CA TYR A 85 -6.35 15.85 -7.56
C TYR A 85 -6.99 17.01 -8.35
N ASP A 86 -6.56 18.24 -8.10
CA ASP A 86 -6.93 19.37 -8.93
C ASP A 86 -6.05 19.31 -10.19
N LEU A 87 -6.55 18.60 -11.20
CA LEU A 87 -5.89 18.39 -12.50
C LEU A 87 -5.55 19.71 -13.21
N LYS A 88 -6.04 20.86 -12.74
CA LYS A 88 -5.78 22.18 -13.32
C LYS A 88 -4.37 22.73 -13.13
N LYS A 89 -3.50 22.08 -12.34
CA LYS A 89 -2.13 22.56 -12.08
C LYS A 89 -1.02 21.97 -12.95
N GLN A 90 -1.33 21.10 -13.90
CA GLN A 90 -0.39 20.67 -14.94
C GLN A 90 -0.82 21.25 -16.29
N ALA A 91 -0.65 22.56 -16.46
CA ALA A 91 -0.42 23.08 -17.80
C ALA A 91 0.98 22.58 -18.22
N PRO A 92 1.15 21.96 -19.40
CA PRO A 92 2.47 21.69 -19.93
C PRO A 92 3.16 23.03 -20.14
N ALA A 93 4.29 23.25 -19.47
CA ALA A 93 5.25 24.24 -19.95
C ALA A 93 5.68 23.73 -21.33
N ALA A 94 5.21 24.40 -22.37
CA ALA A 94 5.76 24.28 -23.70
C ALA A 94 7.23 24.67 -23.61
N GLU A 95 8.12 23.69 -23.64
CA GLU A 95 9.50 23.93 -24.06
C GLU A 95 9.57 23.63 -25.55
N GLU A 96 9.80 24.70 -26.30
CA GLU A 96 9.90 24.78 -27.75
C GLU A 96 11.00 23.84 -28.29
N PRO A 97 10.86 23.34 -29.53
CA PRO A 97 11.95 22.59 -30.17
C PRO A 97 13.13 23.53 -30.43
N PRO A 98 14.39 23.13 -30.16
CA PRO A 98 15.53 23.90 -30.63
C PRO A 98 15.56 23.89 -32.15
N ALA A 99 15.55 25.09 -32.71
CA ALA A 99 15.78 25.36 -34.12
C ALA A 99 17.27 25.23 -34.47
N VAL A 100 17.49 24.69 -35.68
CA VAL A 100 18.74 24.63 -36.49
C VAL A 100 19.71 23.50 -36.14
#